data_AF-A0A949YU24-F1
#
_entry.id   AF-A0A949YU24-F1
#
_cell.length_a   1.000
_cell.length_b   1.000
_cell.length_c   1.000
_cell.angle_alpha   90.00
_cell.angle_beta   90.00
_cell.angle_gamma   90.00
#
_symmetry.space_group_name_H-M   'P 1'
#
loop_
_entity.id
_entity.type
_entity.pdbx_description
1 polymer ?
#
loop_
_entity_poly.entity_id
_entity_poly.type
_entity_poly.pdbx_seq_one_letter_code
_entity_poly.pdbx_strand_id
1 'polypeptide(L)'
;MMSGLPIEPDTPPKLYAFPTLQRPRSRGKVTLRSASPEDQPNIELNYLADPEDMRRMLDGMRLAWRILHQPSVAAAWQAPTKGDRDRSLTRLRWPRILR
;
A
#
# COMPACT_ATOMS: atom_id res chain seq x y z
N MET A 1 -20.16 -21.64 1.37
CA MET A 1 -20.35 -20.40 0.60
C MET A 1 -20.17 -19.22 1.55
N MET A 2 -19.08 -18.46 1.42
CA MET A 2 -18.84 -17.30 2.29
C MET A 2 -19.84 -16.20 1.90
N SER A 3 -20.86 -15.97 2.72
CA SER A 3 -21.78 -14.85 2.56
C SER A 3 -20.96 -13.57 2.58
N GLY A 4 -20.96 -12.84 1.46
CA GLY A 4 -20.35 -11.52 1.37
C GLY A 4 -20.89 -10.65 2.51
N LEU A 5 -19.99 -9.92 3.18
CA LEU A 5 -20.37 -8.98 4.23
C LEU A 5 -21.46 -8.05 3.67
N PRO A 6 -22.60 -7.85 4.37
CA PRO A 6 -23.66 -6.99 3.90
C PRO A 6 -23.11 -5.57 3.76
N ILE A 7 -23.01 -5.08 2.53
CA ILE A 7 -22.78 -3.66 2.28
C ILE A 7 -24.11 -2.98 2.61
N GLU A 8 -24.19 -2.33 3.77
CA GLU A 8 -25.41 -1.62 4.15
C GLU A 8 -25.71 -0.54 3.10
N PRO A 9 -26.96 -0.48 2.58
CA PRO A 9 -27.33 0.35 1.43
C PRO A 9 -26.99 1.84 1.58
N ASP A 10 -26.93 2.32 2.83
CA ASP A 10 -26.73 3.74 3.16
C ASP A 10 -25.27 4.08 3.51
N THR A 11 -24.34 3.14 3.34
CA THR A 11 -22.91 3.44 3.55
C THR A 11 -22.43 4.38 2.44
N PRO A 12 -21.98 5.61 2.77
CA PRO A 12 -21.47 6.51 1.74
C PRO A 12 -20.27 5.87 1.03
N PRO A 13 -20.11 6.07 -0.29
CA PRO A 13 -19.04 5.46 -1.05
C PRO A 13 -17.69 5.89 -0.47
N LYS A 14 -16.86 4.90 -0.12
CA LYS A 14 -15.49 5.12 0.35
C LYS A 14 -14.53 4.99 -0.83
N LEU A 15 -13.64 5.95 -0.97
CA LEU A 15 -12.57 5.91 -1.97
C LEU A 15 -11.24 5.53 -1.30
N TYR A 16 -10.54 4.56 -1.89
CA TYR A 16 -9.19 4.17 -1.52
C TYR A 16 -8.27 4.30 -2.72
N ALA A 17 -7.00 4.67 -2.49
CA ALA A 17 -5.97 4.66 -3.52
C ALA A 17 -4.82 3.75 -3.08
N PHE A 18 -4.43 2.83 -3.97
CA PHE A 18 -3.31 1.90 -3.75
C PHE A 18 -2.28 2.06 -4.87
N PRO A 19 -1.34 3.00 -4.74
CA PRO A 19 -0.24 3.13 -5.69
C PRO A 19 0.59 1.84 -5.72
N THR A 20 0.83 1.30 -6.92
CA THR A 20 1.66 0.12 -7.11
C THR A 20 2.81 0.45 -8.05
N LEU A 21 4.00 -0.06 -7.74
CA LEU A 21 5.17 0.15 -8.58
C LEU A 21 5.20 -0.90 -9.68
N GLN A 22 4.94 -0.45 -10.91
CA GLN A 22 4.98 -1.30 -12.09
C GLN A 22 6.41 -1.44 -12.61
N ARG A 23 6.83 -2.68 -12.89
CA ARG A 23 8.17 -3.04 -13.35
C ARG A 23 9.27 -2.46 -12.43
N PRO A 24 9.40 -2.95 -11.18
CA PRO A 24 10.47 -2.52 -10.30
C PRO A 24 11.83 -2.90 -10.88
N ARG A 25 12.87 -2.11 -10.58
CA ARG A 25 14.27 -2.44 -10.87
C ARG A 25 14.86 -3.39 -9.83
N SER A 26 14.37 -3.32 -8.60
CA SER A 26 14.71 -4.22 -7.50
C SER A 26 14.47 -5.67 -7.93
N ARG A 27 15.38 -6.55 -7.50
CA ARG A 27 15.32 -7.97 -7.79
C ARG A 27 15.38 -8.75 -6.48
N GLY A 28 14.41 -9.66 -6.36
CA GLY A 28 14.32 -10.63 -5.30
C GLY A 28 14.97 -11.97 -5.67
N LYS A 29 14.79 -12.95 -4.81
CA LYS A 29 15.26 -14.33 -4.99
C LYS A 29 14.20 -15.30 -4.52
N VAL A 30 14.17 -16.47 -5.15
CA VAL A 30 13.40 -17.62 -4.70
C VAL A 30 14.40 -18.76 -4.49
N THR A 31 14.39 -19.36 -3.30
CA THR A 31 15.28 -20.48 -2.97
C THR A 31 14.49 -21.63 -2.41
N LEU A 32 14.94 -22.86 -2.70
CA LEU A 32 14.34 -24.04 -2.10
C LEU A 32 14.65 -24.05 -0.60
N ARG A 33 13.63 -24.34 0.21
CA ARG A 33 13.80 -24.52 1.65
C ARG A 33 14.38 -25.90 1.98
N SER A 34 14.02 -26.91 1.20
CA SER A 34 14.47 -28.29 1.32
C SER A 34 14.41 -28.99 -0.05
N ALA A 35 14.71 -30.28 -0.08
CA ALA A 35 14.52 -31.12 -1.27
C ALA A 35 13.07 -31.63 -1.45
N SER A 36 12.19 -31.44 -0.46
CA SER A 36 10.79 -31.86 -0.53
C SER A 36 9.99 -30.92 -1.44
N PRO A 37 9.25 -31.41 -2.44
CA PRO A 37 8.42 -30.57 -3.30
C PRO A 37 7.18 -30.00 -2.59
N GLU A 38 6.79 -30.57 -1.44
CA GLU A 38 5.67 -30.10 -0.62
C GLU A 38 6.03 -28.88 0.24
N ASP A 39 7.33 -28.62 0.43
CA ASP A 39 7.79 -27.51 1.25
C ASP A 39 7.73 -26.19 0.45
N GLN A 40 7.06 -25.19 1.02
CA GLN A 40 7.03 -23.87 0.41
C GLN A 40 8.44 -23.27 0.30
N PRO A 41 8.80 -22.68 -0.86
CA PRO A 41 10.11 -22.05 -1.03
C PRO A 41 10.26 -20.81 -0.16
N ASN A 42 11.49 -20.37 0.02
CA ASN A 42 11.76 -19.07 0.60
C ASN A 42 11.69 -18.01 -0.50
N ILE A 43 10.94 -16.93 -0.25
CA ILE A 43 10.73 -15.84 -1.20
C ILE A 43 11.22 -14.54 -0.57
N GLU A 44 12.26 -13.97 -1.14
CA GLU A 44 12.80 -12.67 -0.76
C GLU A 44 12.48 -11.66 -1.86
N LEU A 45 11.53 -10.76 -1.63
CA LEU A 45 11.06 -9.82 -2.66
C LEU A 45 12.00 -8.63 -2.86
N ASN A 46 12.80 -8.31 -1.84
CA ASN A 46 13.78 -7.23 -1.84
C ASN A 46 13.16 -5.88 -2.29
N TYR A 47 11.98 -5.57 -1.77
CA TYR A 47 11.21 -4.40 -2.16
C TYR A 47 11.97 -3.10 -1.93
N LEU A 48 11.92 -2.21 -2.92
CA LEU A 48 12.49 -0.85 -2.87
C LEU A 48 14.00 -0.81 -2.58
N ALA A 49 14.72 -1.91 -2.86
CA ALA A 49 16.17 -1.99 -2.70
C ALA A 49 16.93 -1.13 -3.71
N ASP A 50 16.40 -1.00 -4.93
CA ASP A 50 16.89 -0.01 -5.89
C ASP A 50 16.36 1.39 -5.48
N PRO A 51 17.24 2.40 -5.26
CA PRO A 51 16.82 3.75 -4.90
C PRO A 51 15.82 4.39 -5.87
N GLU A 52 15.85 4.02 -7.16
CA GLU A 52 14.91 4.51 -8.16
C GLU A 52 13.49 3.98 -7.94
N ASP A 53 13.36 2.74 -7.45
CA ASP A 53 12.05 2.19 -7.09
C ASP A 53 11.44 2.92 -5.90
N MET A 54 12.26 3.23 -4.89
CA MET A 54 11.83 4.06 -3.75
C MET A 54 11.37 5.44 -4.23
N ARG A 55 12.17 6.10 -5.07
CA ARG A 55 11.85 7.43 -5.62
C ARG A 55 10.52 7.41 -6.38
N ARG A 56 10.34 6.46 -7.30
CA ARG A 56 9.10 6.32 -8.09
C ARG A 56 7.89 6.00 -7.23
N MET A 57 8.04 5.17 -6.20
CA MET A 57 6.95 4.87 -5.28
C MET A 57 6.52 6.11 -4.50
N LEU A 58 7.46 6.91 -4.01
CA LEU A 58 7.17 8.17 -3.32
C LEU A 58 6.42 9.16 -4.23
N ASP A 59 6.82 9.27 -5.50
CA ASP A 59 6.12 10.11 -6.47
C ASP A 59 4.67 9.64 -6.70
N GLY A 60 4.45 8.32 -6.82
CA GLY A 60 3.11 7.73 -6.91
C GLY A 60 2.24 8.00 -5.68
N MET A 61 2.83 7.91 -4.48
CA MET A 61 2.16 8.23 -3.22
C MET A 61 1.76 9.71 -3.14
N ARG A 62 2.65 10.63 -3.54
CA ARG A 62 2.35 12.07 -3.60
C ARG A 62 1.24 12.38 -4.59
N LEU A 63 1.23 11.70 -5.74
CA LEU A 63 0.16 11.85 -6.73
C LEU A 63 -1.18 11.36 -6.19
N ALA A 64 -1.23 10.16 -5.60
CA ALA A 64 -2.44 9.65 -4.98
C ALA A 64 -2.96 10.57 -3.87
N TRP A 65 -2.07 11.09 -3.03
CA TRP A 65 -2.41 12.09 -2.03
C TRP A 65 -3.08 13.32 -2.65
N ARG A 66 -2.50 13.88 -3.72
CA ARG A 66 -3.08 15.03 -4.44
C ARG A 66 -4.44 14.72 -5.05
N ILE A 67 -4.64 13.53 -5.60
CA ILE A 67 -5.90 13.10 -6.21
C ILE A 67 -6.99 12.98 -5.14
N LEU A 68 -6.70 12.32 -4.02
CA LEU A 68 -7.66 12.12 -2.93
C LEU A 68 -8.11 13.44 -2.27
N HIS A 69 -7.31 14.50 -2.38
CA HIS A 69 -7.65 15.84 -1.89
C HIS A 69 -8.29 16.76 -2.95
N GLN A 70 -8.62 16.24 -4.15
CA GLN A 70 -9.38 17.01 -5.13
C GLN A 70 -10.83 17.21 -4.67
N PRO A 71 -11.43 18.40 -4.88
CA PRO A 71 -12.81 18.69 -4.44
C PRO A 71 -13.85 17.68 -4.95
N SER A 72 -13.67 17.15 -6.16
CA SER A 72 -14.58 16.19 -6.79
C SER A 72 -14.65 14.84 -6.09
N VAL A 73 -13.64 14.46 -5.30
CA VAL A 73 -13.58 13.16 -4.60
C VAL A 73 -13.37 13.28 -3.09
N ALA A 74 -13.16 14.49 -2.57
CA ALA A 74 -12.86 14.74 -1.16
C ALA A 74 -13.95 14.23 -0.20
N ALA A 75 -15.23 14.23 -0.61
CA ALA A 75 -16.33 13.74 0.23
C ALA A 75 -16.32 12.20 0.42
N ALA A 76 -15.79 11.46 -0.56
CA ALA A 76 -15.67 10.00 -0.52
C ALA A 76 -14.35 9.53 0.11
N TRP A 77 -13.35 10.41 0.17
CA TRP A 77 -12.07 10.18 0.84
C TRP A 77 -12.19 10.51 2.33
N GLN A 78 -12.13 9.48 3.17
CA GLN A 78 -12.03 9.64 4.62
C GLN A 78 -10.55 9.50 5.00
N ALA A 79 -9.89 10.63 5.28
CA ALA A 79 -8.52 10.60 5.76
C ALA A 79 -8.45 9.73 7.04
N PRO A 80 -7.39 8.90 7.21
CA PRO A 80 -7.23 8.10 8.42
C PRO A 80 -7.32 9.01 9.65
N THR A 81 -8.25 8.74 10.55
CA THR A 81 -8.40 9.59 11.72
C THR A 81 -7.22 9.34 12.65
N LYS A 82 -6.93 10.31 13.52
CA LYS A 82 -5.86 10.24 14.51
C LYS A 82 -5.96 9.00 15.43
N GLY A 83 -7.13 8.34 15.49
CA GLY A 83 -7.41 7.11 16.25
C GLY A 83 -7.06 5.80 15.54
N ASP A 84 -6.97 5.79 14.20
CA ASP A 84 -6.70 4.59 13.39
C ASP A 84 -5.20 4.27 13.27
N ARG A 85 -4.37 5.00 14.03
CA ARG A 85 -2.92 4.86 14.07
C ARG A 85 -2.57 3.67 14.98
N ASP A 86 -2.47 2.48 14.39
CA ASP A 86 -1.70 1.41 15.02
C ASP A 86 -0.33 1.96 15.44
N ARG A 87 -0.06 1.91 16.75
CA ARG A 87 1.14 2.47 17.37
C ARG A 87 2.41 1.79 16.85
N SER A 88 2.31 0.63 16.20
CA SER A 88 3.43 -0.12 15.63
C SER A 88 4.10 0.56 14.41
N LEU A 89 3.37 1.40 13.65
CA LEU A 89 3.86 2.06 12.43
C LEU A 89 4.34 3.51 12.63
N THR A 90 4.36 4.01 13.87
CA THR A 90 4.53 5.44 14.19
C THR A 90 5.96 6.01 14.07
N ARG A 91 6.94 5.25 13.57
CA ARG A 91 8.30 5.78 13.35
C ARG A 91 8.50 6.51 12.01
N LEU A 92 7.54 6.48 11.08
CA LEU A 92 7.56 7.38 9.93
C LEU A 92 6.92 8.73 10.29
N ARG A 93 7.73 9.80 10.37
CA ARG A 93 7.22 11.18 10.41
C ARG A 93 6.65 11.55 9.03
N TRP A 94 5.39 11.18 8.81
CA TRP A 94 4.59 11.44 7.60
C TRP A 94 4.63 12.89 7.05
N PRO A 95 4.74 13.98 7.85
CA PRO A 95 4.72 15.34 7.29
C PRO A 95 5.96 15.74 6.47
N ARG A 96 7.04 14.95 6.50
CA ARG A 96 8.29 15.28 5.77
C ARG A 96 8.45 14.57 4.43
N ILE A 97 7.65 13.54 4.14
CA ILE A 97 7.76 12.74 2.91
C ILE A 97 7.02 13.40 1.72
N LEU A 98 6.04 14.27 2.01
CA LEU A 98 5.12 14.86 1.04
C LEU A 98 5.39 16.35 0.71
N ARG A 99 6.54 16.91 1.13
CA ARG A 99 7.03 18.20 0.60
C ARG A 99 8.00 17.96 -0.54
#